data_AF-A0A183DL45-F1
#
_entry.id   AF-A0A183DL45-F1
#
_cell.length_a   1.000
_cell.length_b   1.000
_cell.length_c   1.000
_cell.angle_alpha   90.00
_cell.angle_beta   90.00
_cell.angle_gamma   90.00
#
_symmetry.space_group_name_H-M   'P 1'
#
loop_
_entity.id
_entity.type
_entity.pdbx_description
1 polymer ?
#
loop_
_entity_poly.entity_id
_entity_poly.type
_entity_poly.pdbx_seq_one_letter_code
_entity_poly.pdbx_strand_id
1 'polypeptide(L)'
;MKKLVSDVTQYLTENDADGFDIDWEFPVWSRDAQPTDKKAFALLIKLFFYTSDICVKSFQEMREAFDKAKAGLLLTAAVAAPFTVVDKAYDIDAFNKLSFAFAVQKTLFRILTVV
;
A
#
# COMPACT_ATOMS: atom_id res chain seq x y z
N MET A 1 -7.65 7.97 -8.76
CA MET A 1 -6.43 7.27 -8.28
C MET A 1 -5.16 8.12 -8.43
N LYS A 2 -4.77 8.61 -9.63
CA LYS A 2 -3.53 9.43 -9.78
C LYS A 2 -3.48 10.68 -8.90
N LYS A 3 -4.60 11.41 -8.76
CA LYS A 3 -4.69 12.57 -7.87
C LYS A 3 -4.42 12.20 -6.41
N LEU A 4 -5.04 11.14 -5.90
CA LEU A 4 -4.83 10.65 -4.53
C LEU A 4 -3.36 10.32 -4.28
N VAL A 5 -2.70 9.64 -5.22
CA VAL A 5 -1.27 9.33 -5.09
C VAL A 5 -0.43 10.60 -5.03
N SER A 6 -0.69 11.56 -5.92
CA SER A 6 0.01 12.86 -5.91
C SER A 6 -0.21 13.62 -4.61
N ASP A 7 -1.45 13.72 -4.14
CA ASP A 7 -1.81 14.45 -2.92
C ASP A 7 -1.12 13.82 -1.69
N VAL A 8 -1.12 12.48 -1.60
CA VAL A 8 -0.47 11.74 -0.51
C VAL A 8 1.04 11.88 -0.58
N THR A 9 1.67 11.69 -1.74
CA THR A 9 3.13 11.87 -1.89
C THR A 9 3.58 13.28 -1.51
N GLN A 10 2.82 14.30 -1.91
CA GLN A 10 3.07 15.68 -1.51
C GLN A 10 2.97 15.83 0.01
N TYR A 11 1.89 15.33 0.62
CA TYR A 11 1.70 15.39 2.07
C TYR A 11 2.85 14.73 2.84
N LEU A 12 3.27 13.54 2.42
CA LEU A 12 4.37 12.82 3.07
C LEU A 12 5.68 13.62 3.02
N THR A 13 5.97 14.22 1.86
CA THR A 13 7.19 15.02 1.64
C THR A 13 7.17 16.31 2.47
N GLU A 14 6.03 17.01 2.49
CA GLU A 14 5.87 18.28 3.21
C GLU A 14 5.93 18.12 4.73
N ASN A 15 5.56 16.95 5.25
CA ASN A 15 5.49 16.67 6.67
C ASN A 15 6.64 15.79 7.17
N ASP A 16 7.65 15.50 6.33
CA ASP A 16 8.78 14.62 6.65
C ASP A 16 8.31 13.26 7.25
N ALA A 17 7.23 12.72 6.69
CA ALA A 17 6.64 11.48 7.15
C ALA A 17 7.33 10.28 6.49
N ASP A 18 7.62 9.25 7.28
CA ASP A 18 8.35 8.06 6.81
C ASP A 18 7.54 7.17 5.84
N GLY A 19 6.23 7.38 5.70
CA GLY A 19 5.41 6.51 4.86
C GLY A 19 3.90 6.67 4.99
N PHE A 20 3.18 5.86 4.24
CA PHE A 20 1.72 5.83 4.19
C PHE A 20 1.19 4.42 4.48
N ASP A 21 0.26 4.35 5.42
CA ASP A 21 -0.46 3.13 5.78
C ASP A 21 -1.89 3.21 5.28
N ILE A 22 -2.32 2.20 4.52
CA ILE A 22 -3.66 2.14 3.95
C ILE A 22 -4.55 1.26 4.83
N ASP A 23 -5.58 1.86 5.42
CA ASP A 23 -6.54 1.20 6.31
C ASP A 23 -7.95 1.22 5.69
N TRP A 24 -8.12 0.53 4.55
CA TRP A 24 -9.43 0.37 3.93
C TRP A 24 -10.13 -0.88 4.49
N GLU A 25 -11.22 -0.68 5.25
CA GLU A 25 -11.98 -1.73 5.93
C GLU A 25 -13.38 -2.00 5.34
N PHE A 26 -13.58 -3.04 4.54
CA PHE A 26 -12.59 -3.70 3.69
C PHE A 26 -13.08 -3.59 2.25
N PRO A 27 -12.20 -3.60 1.23
CA PRO A 27 -12.62 -3.65 -0.16
C PRO A 27 -13.65 -4.77 -0.36
N VAL A 28 -14.71 -4.51 -1.12
CA VAL A 28 -15.83 -5.44 -1.39
C VAL A 28 -16.62 -5.93 -0.16
N TRP A 29 -16.36 -5.42 1.05
CA TRP A 29 -16.99 -5.90 2.30
C TRP A 29 -17.88 -4.85 3.01
N SER A 30 -17.85 -3.59 2.57
CA SER A 30 -18.75 -2.54 3.07
C SER A 30 -20.11 -2.52 2.35
N ARG A 31 -21.11 -1.84 2.91
CA ARG A 31 -22.47 -1.76 2.33
C ARG A 31 -22.51 -1.10 0.95
N ASP A 32 -21.58 -0.20 0.70
CA ASP A 32 -21.41 0.58 -0.52
C ASP A 32 -20.34 0.00 -1.46
N ALA A 33 -19.72 -1.12 -1.07
CA ALA A 33 -18.62 -1.68 -1.82
C ALA A 33 -19.05 -2.18 -3.21
N GLN A 34 -18.17 -1.97 -4.18
CA GLN A 34 -18.35 -2.42 -5.55
C GLN A 34 -17.51 -3.67 -5.82
N PRO A 35 -17.96 -4.60 -6.68
CA PRO A 35 -17.14 -5.74 -7.09
C PRO A 35 -15.79 -5.34 -7.70
N THR A 36 -15.68 -4.11 -8.21
CA THR A 36 -14.45 -3.54 -8.76
C THR A 36 -13.41 -3.17 -7.71
N ASP A 37 -13.78 -3.05 -6.44
CA ASP A 37 -12.90 -2.53 -5.38
C ASP A 37 -11.70 -3.43 -5.11
N LYS A 38 -11.84 -4.75 -5.25
CA LYS A 38 -10.71 -5.71 -5.19
C LYS A 38 -9.61 -5.34 -6.18
N LYS A 39 -9.99 -5.09 -7.44
CA LYS A 39 -9.05 -4.71 -8.52
C LYS A 39 -8.54 -3.29 -8.31
N ALA A 40 -9.40 -2.38 -7.88
CA ALA A 40 -9.03 -0.99 -7.63
C ALA A 40 -7.99 -0.88 -6.51
N PHE A 41 -8.12 -1.67 -5.44
CA PHE A 41 -7.16 -1.70 -4.34
C PHE A 41 -5.80 -2.24 -4.80
N ALA A 42 -5.76 -3.33 -5.58
CA ALA A 42 -4.53 -3.84 -6.17
C ALA A 42 -3.85 -2.81 -7.12
N LEU A 43 -4.64 -2.07 -7.90
CA LEU A 43 -4.13 -0.99 -8.74
C LEU A 43 -3.61 0.21 -7.93
N LEU A 44 -4.26 0.54 -6.81
CA LEU A 44 -3.84 1.60 -5.91
C LEU A 44 -2.46 1.30 -5.32
N ILE A 45 -2.26 0.09 -4.77
CA ILE A 45 -0.98 -0.32 -4.18
C ILE A 45 0.12 -0.36 -5.25
N LYS A 46 -0.17 -0.89 -6.44
CA LYS A 46 0.76 -0.83 -7.58
C LYS A 46 1.13 0.60 -7.93
N LEU A 47 0.15 1.51 -8.00
CA LEU A 47 0.40 2.89 -8.38
C LEU A 47 1.26 3.61 -7.33
N PHE A 48 1.02 3.38 -6.04
CA PHE A 48 1.89 3.91 -4.99
C PHE A 48 3.29 3.32 -5.06
N PHE A 49 3.43 2.00 -5.24
CA PHE A 49 4.73 1.35 -5.37
C PHE A 49 5.54 1.96 -6.53
N TYR A 50 4.97 1.98 -7.74
CA TYR A 50 5.65 2.55 -8.90
C TYR A 50 5.85 4.07 -8.83
N THR A 51 4.98 4.82 -8.14
CA THR A 51 5.14 6.28 -8.01
C THR A 51 6.17 6.65 -6.96
N SER A 52 6.22 5.91 -5.85
CA SER A 52 7.30 6.00 -4.85
C SER A 52 8.66 5.67 -5.48
N ASP A 53 8.70 4.73 -6.43
CA ASP A 53 9.90 4.41 -7.23
C ASP A 53 10.19 5.46 -8.34
N ILE A 54 9.22 6.28 -8.75
CA ILE A 54 9.32 7.27 -9.84
C ILE A 54 9.80 8.65 -9.37
N CYS A 55 9.78 8.92 -8.06
CA CYS A 55 10.34 10.16 -7.51
C CYS A 55 11.87 10.20 -7.55
N VAL A 56 12.53 9.16 -8.04
CA VAL A 56 13.95 9.26 -8.34
C VAL A 56 14.23 8.78 -9.78
N LYS A 57 15.20 9.46 -10.39
CA LYS A 57 15.38 9.54 -11.84
C LYS A 57 16.20 8.34 -12.33
N SER A 58 15.87 7.83 -13.51
CA SER A 58 16.58 6.79 -14.31
C SER A 58 16.62 5.38 -13.69
N PHE A 59 15.76 4.51 -14.25
CA PHE A 59 15.39 3.14 -13.84
C PHE A 59 16.53 2.11 -13.65
N GLN A 60 17.80 2.46 -13.80
CA GLN A 60 18.92 1.51 -13.70
C GLN A 60 20.11 2.05 -12.88
N GLU A 61 20.43 3.33 -13.03
CA GLU A 61 21.45 4.01 -12.21
C GLU A 61 20.98 4.22 -10.75
N MET A 62 19.66 4.17 -10.55
CA MET A 62 19.01 4.54 -9.32
C MET A 62 18.80 3.38 -8.35
N ARG A 63 18.69 2.14 -8.86
CA ARG A 63 18.59 0.95 -8.01
C ARG A 63 19.84 0.79 -7.13
N GLU A 64 21.01 1.15 -7.65
CA GLU A 64 22.28 1.14 -6.92
C GLU A 64 22.43 2.31 -5.94
N ALA A 65 21.81 3.46 -6.23
CA ALA A 65 21.76 4.60 -5.32
C ALA A 65 20.75 4.40 -4.17
N PHE A 66 19.69 3.62 -4.42
CA PHE A 66 18.62 3.33 -3.45
C PHE A 66 19.06 2.39 -2.32
N ASP A 67 19.89 1.39 -2.63
CA ASP A 67 20.47 0.51 -1.60
C ASP A 67 21.41 1.28 -0.63
N LYS A 68 21.83 2.49 -1.01
CA LYS A 68 22.70 3.37 -0.21
C LYS A 68 21.98 4.54 0.47
N ALA A 69 20.84 5.00 -0.04
CA ALA A 69 20.15 6.19 0.47
C ALA A 69 19.01 5.79 1.41
N LYS A 70 19.26 5.97 2.70
CA LYS A 70 18.28 5.76 3.77
C LYS A 70 17.21 6.87 3.72
N ALA A 71 16.10 6.59 3.04
CA ALA A 71 14.72 7.00 3.37
C ALA A 71 13.81 6.73 2.15
N GLY A 72 13.53 5.46 1.86
CA GLY A 72 12.43 5.10 0.97
C GLY A 72 11.13 5.19 1.76
N LEU A 73 10.15 5.95 1.26
CA LEU A 73 8.82 6.04 1.89
C LEU A 73 8.25 4.63 2.08
N LEU A 74 7.87 4.30 3.31
CA LEU A 74 7.24 3.04 3.66
C LEU A 74 5.81 3.04 3.13
N LEU A 75 5.42 1.97 2.46
CA LEU A 75 4.03 1.72 2.12
C LEU A 75 3.59 0.48 2.88
N THR A 76 2.52 0.60 3.66
CA THR A 76 1.94 -0.51 4.42
C THR A 76 0.42 -0.54 4.25
N ALA A 77 -0.23 -1.68 4.54
CA ALA A 77 -1.68 -1.73 4.67
C ALA A 77 -2.11 -2.57 5.86
N ALA A 78 -3.15 -2.08 6.54
CA ALA A 78 -3.93 -2.88 7.45
C ALA A 78 -4.91 -3.77 6.65
N VAL A 79 -4.90 -5.06 6.93
CA VAL A 79 -5.73 -6.06 6.23
C VAL A 79 -6.58 -6.86 7.21
N ALA A 80 -7.73 -7.32 6.74
CA ALA A 80 -8.64 -8.14 7.50
C ALA A 80 -7.97 -9.45 8.00
N ALA A 81 -8.27 -9.86 9.23
CA ALA A 81 -7.88 -11.18 9.73
C ALA A 81 -8.75 -12.35 9.21
N PRO A 82 -10.09 -12.24 9.08
CA PRO A 82 -10.91 -13.38 8.67
C PRO A 82 -10.64 -13.79 7.22
N PHE A 83 -10.36 -15.08 7.01
CA PHE A 83 -10.08 -15.64 5.67
C PHE A 83 -11.17 -15.32 4.64
N THR A 84 -12.44 -15.34 5.05
CA THR A 84 -13.58 -15.03 4.18
C THR A 84 -13.56 -13.61 3.64
N VAL A 85 -13.00 -12.66 4.39
CA VAL A 85 -12.80 -11.27 3.96
C VAL A 85 -11.57 -11.21 3.07
N VAL A 86 -10.47 -11.85 3.48
CA VAL A 86 -9.19 -11.84 2.74
C VAL A 86 -9.37 -12.34 1.32
N ASP A 87 -10.03 -13.49 1.15
CA ASP A 87 -10.26 -14.14 -0.14
C ASP A 87 -11.09 -13.25 -1.09
N LYS A 88 -12.07 -12.53 -0.55
CA LYS A 88 -12.93 -11.64 -1.34
C LYS A 88 -12.31 -10.27 -1.61
N ALA A 89 -11.64 -9.68 -0.62
CA ALA A 89 -11.19 -8.29 -0.63
C ALA A 89 -9.85 -8.07 -1.33
N TYR A 90 -8.95 -9.05 -1.29
CA TYR A 90 -7.55 -8.83 -1.66
C TYR A 90 -7.09 -9.73 -2.80
N ASP A 91 -6.29 -9.16 -3.70
CA ASP A 91 -5.56 -9.89 -4.74
C ASP A 91 -4.19 -10.29 -4.16
N ILE A 92 -4.15 -11.45 -3.50
CA ILE A 92 -2.97 -11.93 -2.76
C ILE A 92 -1.77 -12.13 -3.70
N ASP A 93 -2.00 -12.57 -4.94
CA ASP A 93 -0.93 -12.76 -5.93
C ASP A 93 -0.34 -11.43 -6.39
N ALA A 94 -1.16 -10.38 -6.52
CA ALA A 94 -0.66 -9.04 -6.79
C ALA A 94 0.12 -8.47 -5.61
N PHE A 95 -0.29 -8.80 -4.39
CA PHE A 95 0.31 -8.32 -3.14
C PHE A 95 1.68 -8.93 -2.89
N ASN A 96 1.82 -10.25 -3.05
CA ASN A 96 3.08 -10.96 -2.86
C ASN A 96 4.20 -10.52 -3.82
N LYS A 97 3.86 -9.86 -4.94
CA LYS A 97 4.83 -9.35 -5.92
C LYS A 97 5.39 -7.97 -5.56
N LEU A 98 4.79 -7.30 -4.58
CA LEU A 98 5.16 -5.97 -4.14
C LEU A 98 5.83 -6.13 -2.77
N SER A 99 7.06 -5.64 -2.59
CA SER A 99 7.78 -5.68 -1.30
C SER A 99 7.10 -4.75 -0.29
N PHE A 100 5.94 -5.18 0.21
CA PHE A 100 4.95 -4.38 0.90
C PHE A 100 4.60 -5.07 2.23
N ALA A 101 4.61 -4.32 3.34
CA ALA A 101 4.36 -4.90 4.66
C ALA A 101 2.86 -4.80 5.03
N PHE A 102 2.34 -5.88 5.60
CA PHE A 102 0.94 -5.99 6.02
C PHE A 102 0.82 -5.95 7.55
N ALA A 103 -0.20 -5.26 8.06
CA ALA A 103 -0.63 -5.35 9.44
C ALA A 103 -1.99 -6.07 9.53
N VAL A 104 -2.03 -7.27 10.10
CA VAL A 104 -3.28 -8.04 10.19
C VAL A 104 -4.14 -7.55 11.37
N GLN A 105 -5.33 -7.03 11.09
CA GLN A 105 -6.26 -6.54 12.10
C GLN A 105 -7.02 -7.71 12.78
N LYS A 106 -6.53 -8.14 13.94
CA LYS A 106 -7.14 -9.22 14.76
C LYS A 106 -8.25 -8.73 15.72
N THR A 107 -8.33 -7.43 15.98
CA THR A 107 -9.30 -6.76 16.86
C THR A 107 -9.48 -5.32 16.39
N LEU A 108 -10.54 -4.62 16.85
CA LEU A 108 -10.78 -3.18 16.64
C LEU A 108 -9.59 -2.26 17.05
N PHE A 109 -8.59 -2.82 17.72
CA PHE A 109 -7.29 -2.21 17.97
C PHE A 109 -6.21 -2.93 17.15
N ARG A 110 -5.47 -2.13 16.37
CA ARG A 110 -4.39 -2.53 15.47
C ARG A 110 -3.31 -3.32 16.22
N ILE A 111 -3.10 -4.58 15.84
CA ILE A 111 -1.90 -5.36 16.23
C ILE A 111 -1.04 -5.48 14.98
N LEU A 112 0.05 -4.72 14.91
CA LEU A 112 1.09 -4.91 13.88
C LEU A 112 1.70 -6.31 14.08
N THR A 113 1.24 -7.28 13.31
CA THR A 113 1.99 -8.53 13.10
C THR A 113 2.69 -8.38 11.76
N VAL A 114 3.99 -8.07 11.79
CA VAL A 114 4.85 -8.22 10.62
C VAL A 114 5.03 -9.73 10.42
N VAL A 115 4.54 -10.26 9.30
CA VAL A 115 4.88 -11.61 8.80
C VAL A 115 5.95 -11.49 7.73
#